data_AF-A0AAV0YZH8-F1
#
_entry.id   AF-A0AAV0YZH8-F1
#
_cell.length_a   1.000
_cell.length_b   1.000
_cell.length_c   1.000
_cell.angle_alpha   90.00
_cell.angle_beta   90.00
_cell.angle_gamma   90.00
#
_symmetry.space_group_name_H-M   'P 1'
#
loop_
_entity.id
_entity.type
_entity.pdbx_description
1 polymer ?
#
loop_
_entity_poly.entity_id
_entity_poly.type
_entity_poly.pdbx_seq_one_letter_code
_entity_poly.pdbx_strand_id
1 'polypeptide(L)'
;MNTDTIDIANNEVVYDSTSSDPPSSLDWRSKGAVTPVKDQGTCGCCWAFACVGAIEGIVQIKKGKLIRLSEQELLDCVPNAGCNGGTKTDGFKWVIGNKGVAREDDYPYTAKKDVCRSGQISNSANSNIDSYYLVERTDRGLLGVVAKQPLSISIYAKSPEFQLYIGGIFRGEDCPETLEITHSMNKEHFEMILVDKEGSDIHCKVSAVL
;
A
#
# COMPACT_ATOMS: atom_id res chain seq x y z
N MET A 1 15.61 15.96 -12.74
CA MET A 1 14.87 16.92 -11.91
C MET A 1 13.47 16.36 -11.78
N ASN A 2 13.01 16.04 -10.57
CA ASN A 2 11.65 15.53 -10.35
C ASN A 2 10.68 16.70 -10.51
N THR A 3 9.76 16.61 -11.45
CA THR A 3 8.66 17.57 -11.62
C THR A 3 7.40 16.95 -11.04
N ASP A 4 7.34 16.88 -9.71
CA ASP A 4 6.13 16.44 -9.03
C ASP A 4 4.98 17.38 -9.42
N THR A 5 3.81 16.81 -9.71
CA THR A 5 2.61 17.57 -10.13
C THR A 5 1.58 17.59 -9.02
N ILE A 6 0.75 18.64 -8.96
CA ILE A 6 -0.30 18.74 -7.95
C ILE A 6 -1.60 18.21 -8.56
N ASP A 7 -2.24 17.23 -7.91
CA ASP A 7 -3.63 16.88 -8.20
C ASP A 7 -4.52 18.04 -7.72
N ILE A 8 -4.96 18.84 -8.68
CA ILE A 8 -5.70 20.09 -8.47
C ILE A 8 -7.07 19.83 -7.82
N ALA A 9 -7.59 18.60 -7.89
CA ALA A 9 -8.86 18.24 -7.27
C ALA A 9 -8.77 18.04 -5.75
N ASN A 10 -7.60 17.59 -5.25
CA ASN A 10 -7.43 17.18 -3.84
C ASN A 10 -6.25 17.87 -3.13
N ASN A 11 -5.49 18.72 -3.83
CA ASN A 11 -4.27 19.37 -3.34
C ASN A 11 -3.23 18.36 -2.82
N GLU A 12 -3.14 17.19 -3.47
CA GLU A 12 -2.16 16.13 -3.17
C GLU A 12 -1.04 16.13 -4.23
N VAL A 13 0.17 15.77 -3.83
CA VAL A 13 1.33 15.74 -4.74
C VAL A 13 1.41 14.36 -5.40
N VAL A 14 1.43 14.37 -6.73
CA VAL A 14 1.63 13.19 -7.59
C VAL A 14 3.11 13.09 -7.96
N TYR A 15 3.69 11.93 -7.65
CA TYR A 15 5.09 11.62 -7.94
C TYR A 15 5.30 11.34 -9.43
N ASP A 16 6.18 12.12 -10.06
CA ASP A 16 6.62 11.87 -11.44
C ASP A 16 7.81 10.90 -11.44
N SER A 17 7.55 9.66 -11.88
CA SER A 17 8.56 8.60 -11.99
C SER A 17 9.07 8.38 -13.41
N THR A 18 8.65 9.20 -14.39
CA THR A 18 8.82 8.95 -15.83
C THR A 18 10.27 9.05 -16.35
N SER A 19 11.22 9.44 -15.50
CA SER A 19 12.61 9.74 -15.89
C SER A 19 13.60 8.57 -15.82
N SER A 20 13.17 7.37 -15.40
CA SER A 20 14.05 6.19 -15.32
C SER A 20 13.36 4.92 -15.79
N ASP A 21 13.99 4.20 -16.71
CA ASP A 21 13.48 2.89 -17.16
C ASP A 21 13.54 1.87 -16.00
N PRO A 22 12.41 1.22 -15.67
CA PRO A 22 12.37 0.20 -14.63
C PRO A 22 13.16 -1.04 -15.07
N PRO A 23 13.70 -1.84 -14.12
CA PRO A 23 14.32 -3.12 -14.45
C PRO A 23 13.31 -4.06 -15.13
N SER A 24 13.81 -4.96 -15.99
CA SER A 24 12.96 -5.94 -16.70
C SER A 24 12.23 -6.91 -15.77
N SER A 25 12.75 -7.10 -14.55
CA SER A 25 12.15 -7.90 -13.49
C SER A 25 12.62 -7.38 -12.14
N LEU A 26 11.71 -7.27 -11.18
CA LEU A 26 12.00 -6.92 -9.80
C LEU A 26 11.05 -7.68 -8.88
N ASP A 27 11.58 -8.17 -7.77
CA ASP A 27 10.82 -8.81 -6.70
C ASP A 27 11.39 -8.32 -5.36
N TRP A 28 10.66 -7.46 -4.66
CA TRP A 28 11.12 -6.91 -3.39
C TRP A 28 11.15 -7.95 -2.25
N ARG A 29 10.44 -9.08 -2.38
CA ARG A 29 10.53 -10.20 -1.43
C ARG A 29 11.93 -10.79 -1.47
N SER A 30 12.48 -10.98 -2.67
CA SER A 30 13.86 -11.46 -2.86
C SER A 30 14.92 -10.47 -2.33
N LYS A 31 14.56 -9.19 -2.19
CA LYS A 31 15.39 -8.13 -1.60
C LYS A 31 15.23 -8.00 -0.08
N GLY A 32 14.36 -8.80 0.53
CA GLY A 32 14.07 -8.77 1.96
C GLY A 32 13.25 -7.56 2.41
N ALA A 33 12.61 -6.84 1.49
CA ALA A 33 11.81 -5.64 1.79
C ALA A 33 10.31 -5.92 1.94
N VAL A 34 9.93 -7.19 2.16
CA VAL A 34 8.53 -7.62 2.26
C VAL A 34 8.40 -8.63 3.40
N THR A 35 7.48 -8.38 4.33
CA THR A 35 7.18 -9.29 5.43
C THR A 35 6.36 -10.50 4.95
N PRO A 36 6.28 -11.60 5.73
CA PRO A 36 5.35 -12.69 5.42
C PRO A 36 3.92 -12.17 5.26
N VAL A 37 3.13 -12.86 4.42
CA VAL A 37 1.70 -12.55 4.23
C VAL A 37 0.97 -12.56 5.58
N LYS A 38 0.11 -11.56 5.78
CA LYS A 38 -0.73 -11.40 6.97
C LYS A 38 -2.22 -11.56 6.58
N ASP A 39 -3.09 -11.72 7.58
CA ASP A 39 -4.53 -11.93 7.37
C ASP A 39 -5.35 -10.88 8.14
N GLN A 40 -6.17 -10.11 7.42
CA GLN A 40 -7.07 -9.08 7.99
C GLN A 40 -8.39 -9.67 8.55
N GLY A 41 -8.64 -10.96 8.30
CA GLY A 41 -9.89 -11.62 8.67
C GLY A 41 -11.12 -10.91 8.11
N THR A 42 -12.16 -10.80 8.93
CA THR A 42 -13.45 -10.18 8.55
C THR A 42 -13.48 -8.66 8.71
N CYS A 43 -12.38 -8.04 9.16
CA CYS A 43 -12.30 -6.60 9.33
C CYS A 43 -11.94 -5.94 8.00
N GLY A 44 -12.73 -4.95 7.55
CA GLY A 44 -12.48 -4.16 6.33
C GLY A 44 -11.33 -3.15 6.47
N CYS A 45 -10.20 -3.57 7.05
CA CYS A 45 -9.03 -2.74 7.33
C CYS A 45 -7.88 -2.95 6.34
N CYS A 46 -8.16 -3.41 5.12
CA CYS A 46 -7.16 -3.60 4.05
C CYS A 46 -6.30 -2.34 3.82
N TRP A 47 -6.86 -1.15 4.03
CA TRP A 47 -6.15 0.13 3.97
C TRP A 47 -4.99 0.22 4.97
N ALA A 48 -5.13 -0.36 6.17
CA ALA A 48 -4.10 -0.36 7.20
C ALA A 48 -2.96 -1.32 6.84
N PHE A 49 -3.30 -2.54 6.38
CA PHE A 49 -2.31 -3.51 5.87
C PHE A 49 -1.51 -2.97 4.68
N ALA A 50 -2.20 -2.29 3.76
CA ALA A 50 -1.57 -1.68 2.60
C ALA A 50 -0.64 -0.52 3.02
N CYS A 51 -1.05 0.31 3.97
CA CYS A 51 -0.19 1.38 4.51
C CYS A 51 1.05 0.79 5.22
N VAL A 52 0.83 -0.15 6.14
CA VAL A 52 1.89 -0.80 6.92
C VAL A 52 2.90 -1.50 6.03
N GLY A 53 2.48 -2.31 5.06
CA GLY A 53 3.42 -3.04 4.22
C GLY A 53 4.30 -2.14 3.35
N ALA A 54 3.78 -1.00 2.87
CA ALA A 54 4.61 0.00 2.19
C ALA A 54 5.66 0.62 3.11
N ILE A 55 5.27 0.95 4.36
CA ILE A 55 6.20 1.48 5.38
C ILE A 55 7.26 0.45 5.75
N GLU A 56 6.88 -0.81 5.98
CA GLU A 56 7.82 -1.91 6.27
C GLU A 56 8.88 -2.01 5.16
N GLY A 57 8.46 -1.94 3.90
CA GLY A 57 9.33 -1.99 2.74
C GLY A 57 10.31 -0.82 2.65
N ILE A 58 9.83 0.41 2.72
CA ILE A 58 10.71 1.58 2.64
C ILE A 58 11.64 1.69 3.86
N VAL A 59 11.18 1.28 5.05
CA VAL A 59 12.02 1.19 6.25
C VAL A 59 13.14 0.19 6.04
N GLN A 60 12.87 -0.98 5.47
CA GLN A 60 13.94 -1.90 5.13
C GLN A 60 14.92 -1.28 4.14
N ILE A 61 14.42 -0.66 3.06
CA ILE A 61 15.28 -0.12 1.99
C ILE A 61 16.20 0.99 2.52
N LYS A 62 15.68 1.85 3.41
CA LYS A 62 16.42 3.00 3.94
C LYS A 62 17.27 2.67 5.17
N LYS A 63 16.79 1.78 6.04
CA LYS A 63 17.39 1.51 7.37
C LYS A 63 18.00 0.11 7.48
N GLY A 64 17.86 -0.73 6.45
CA GLY A 64 18.47 -2.06 6.35
C GLY A 64 17.81 -3.14 7.22
N LYS A 65 16.70 -2.82 7.91
CA LYS A 65 16.03 -3.75 8.82
C LYS A 65 14.57 -3.89 8.47
N LEU A 66 14.16 -5.10 8.09
CA LEU A 66 12.76 -5.44 7.96
C LEU A 66 12.17 -5.63 9.36
N ILE A 67 11.13 -4.87 9.67
CA ILE A 67 10.44 -4.88 10.96
C ILE A 67 8.97 -5.11 10.69
N ARG A 68 8.33 -6.04 11.41
CA ARG A 68 6.88 -6.19 11.38
C ARG A 68 6.24 -5.06 12.19
N LEU A 69 5.43 -4.25 11.54
CA LEU A 69 4.71 -3.13 12.15
C LEU A 69 3.24 -3.50 12.37
N SER A 70 2.60 -2.76 13.28
CA SER A 70 1.23 -3.01 13.73
C SER A 70 0.18 -2.37 12.83
N GLU A 71 -0.61 -3.19 12.14
CA GLU A 71 -1.85 -2.73 11.51
C GLU A 71 -2.91 -2.31 12.54
N GLN A 72 -2.87 -2.89 13.73
CA GLN A 72 -3.83 -2.62 14.80
C GLN A 72 -3.71 -1.18 15.30
N GLU A 73 -2.50 -0.65 15.41
CA GLU A 73 -2.31 0.73 15.84
C GLU A 73 -2.98 1.70 14.87
N LEU A 74 -2.83 1.49 13.55
CA LEU A 74 -3.54 2.28 12.55
C LEU A 74 -5.06 2.09 12.69
N LEU A 75 -5.52 0.84 12.81
CA LEU A 75 -6.94 0.50 12.94
C LEU A 75 -7.62 1.24 14.11
N ASP A 76 -6.93 1.34 15.24
CA ASP A 76 -7.44 1.97 16.45
C ASP A 76 -7.30 3.49 16.43
N CYS A 77 -6.18 4.01 15.90
CA CYS A 77 -5.78 5.39 16.10
C CYS A 77 -6.07 6.33 14.92
N VAL A 78 -6.26 5.83 13.70
CA VAL A 78 -6.61 6.70 12.57
C VAL A 78 -8.06 7.20 12.74
N PRO A 79 -8.29 8.52 12.77
CA PRO A 79 -9.63 9.09 12.92
C PRO A 79 -10.55 8.68 11.76
N ASN A 80 -11.82 8.42 12.05
CA ASN A 80 -12.85 8.07 11.06
C ASN A 80 -12.55 6.84 10.18
N ALA A 81 -11.54 6.05 10.52
CA ALA A 81 -11.22 4.77 9.87
C ALA A 81 -11.48 3.58 10.81
N GLY A 82 -11.54 2.37 10.29
CA GLY A 82 -11.87 1.18 11.09
C GLY A 82 -12.03 -0.09 10.26
N CYS A 83 -12.78 -1.06 10.82
CA CYS A 83 -13.20 -2.26 10.08
C CYS A 83 -14.27 -1.97 9.02
N ASN A 84 -14.85 -0.78 8.99
CA ASN A 84 -15.81 -0.36 7.96
C ASN A 84 -15.14 0.35 6.78
N GLY A 85 -13.80 0.39 6.76
CA GLY A 85 -13.01 1.07 5.73
C GLY A 85 -12.13 2.18 6.29
N GLY A 86 -11.42 2.83 5.37
CA GLY A 86 -10.42 3.86 5.62
C GLY A 86 -9.61 4.07 4.34
N THR A 87 -8.75 5.09 4.34
CA THR A 87 -7.90 5.38 3.19
C THR A 87 -6.43 5.15 3.54
N LYS A 88 -5.63 4.75 2.54
CA LYS A 88 -4.18 4.64 2.71
C LYS A 88 -3.55 5.98 3.05
N THR A 89 -4.04 7.06 2.42
CA THR A 89 -3.52 8.42 2.61
C THR A 89 -3.73 8.92 4.03
N ASP A 90 -4.91 8.67 4.65
CA ASP A 90 -5.13 8.98 6.07
C ASP A 90 -4.21 8.16 6.98
N GLY A 91 -3.96 6.89 6.62
CA GLY A 91 -2.96 6.04 7.27
C GLY A 91 -1.58 6.69 7.24
N PHE A 92 -1.05 7.03 6.07
CA PHE A 92 0.27 7.68 5.94
C PHE A 92 0.34 9.02 6.66
N LYS A 93 -0.68 9.88 6.51
CA LYS A 93 -0.81 11.16 7.24
C LYS A 93 -0.71 10.95 8.74
N TRP A 94 -1.43 9.96 9.27
CA TRP A 94 -1.41 9.64 10.69
C TRP A 94 -0.03 9.15 11.12
N VAL A 95 0.63 8.28 10.35
CA VAL A 95 1.99 7.78 10.67
C VAL A 95 3.01 8.93 10.72
N ILE A 96 2.94 9.89 9.80
CA ILE A 96 3.80 11.09 9.82
C ILE A 96 3.57 11.88 11.12
N GLY A 97 2.31 12.14 11.48
CA GLY A 97 1.96 12.84 12.71
C GLY A 97 2.34 12.09 13.99
N ASN A 98 2.19 10.75 13.98
CA ASN A 98 2.54 9.85 15.07
C ASN A 98 4.06 9.58 15.18
N LYS A 99 4.82 10.00 14.16
CA LYS A 99 6.26 9.75 14.03
C LYS A 99 6.62 8.27 13.91
N GLY A 100 5.77 7.50 13.22
CA GLY A 100 5.93 6.08 12.95
C GLY A 100 4.80 5.21 13.51
N VAL A 101 5.03 3.91 13.49
CA VAL A 101 4.13 2.82 13.90
C VAL A 101 4.87 1.86 14.83
N ALA A 102 4.20 1.40 15.87
CA ALA A 102 4.65 0.36 16.78
C ALA A 102 4.93 -0.96 16.06
N ARG A 103 5.74 -1.82 16.70
CA ARG A 103 5.99 -3.18 16.22
C ARG A 103 4.73 -4.01 16.44
N GLU A 104 4.52 -5.00 15.57
CA GLU A 104 3.41 -5.96 15.72
C GLU A 104 3.42 -6.62 17.11
N ASP A 105 4.60 -6.99 17.62
CA ASP A 105 4.74 -7.62 18.94
C ASP A 105 4.34 -6.69 20.10
N ASP A 106 4.47 -5.37 19.93
CA ASP A 106 4.15 -4.36 20.94
C ASP A 106 2.67 -3.94 20.88
N TYR A 107 2.04 -4.05 19.69
CA TYR A 107 0.62 -3.74 19.46
C TYR A 107 -0.02 -4.82 18.56
N PRO A 108 -0.34 -6.01 19.10
CA PRO A 108 -0.78 -7.14 18.29
C PRO A 108 -2.12 -6.95 17.59
N TYR A 109 -2.26 -7.54 16.41
CA TYR A 109 -3.50 -7.53 15.64
C TYR A 109 -4.62 -8.35 16.28
N THR A 110 -5.83 -7.78 16.30
CA THR A 110 -7.03 -8.36 16.92
C THR A 110 -8.26 -8.37 16.00
N ALA A 111 -8.12 -7.91 14.75
CA ALA A 111 -9.19 -7.87 13.74
C ALA A 111 -10.47 -7.14 14.16
N LYS A 112 -10.36 -6.18 15.09
CA LYS A 112 -11.46 -5.30 15.51
C LYS A 112 -10.90 -3.94 15.90
N LYS A 113 -11.67 -2.88 15.70
CA LYS A 113 -11.28 -1.55 16.21
C LYS A 113 -11.46 -1.50 17.73
N ASP A 114 -10.45 -1.00 18.43
CA ASP A 114 -10.42 -0.80 19.87
C ASP A 114 -9.98 0.64 20.20
N VAL A 115 -9.79 0.92 21.48
CA VAL A 115 -9.28 2.20 21.98
C VAL A 115 -7.84 2.39 21.50
N CYS A 116 -7.57 3.54 20.90
CA CYS A 116 -6.20 3.93 20.52
C CYS A 116 -5.27 3.97 21.74
N ARG A 117 -4.18 3.20 21.66
CA ARG A 117 -3.12 3.16 22.69
C ARG A 117 -1.80 3.80 22.24
N SER A 118 -1.83 4.58 21.14
CA SER A 118 -0.65 5.36 20.75
C SER A 118 -0.21 6.29 21.90
N GLY A 119 1.09 6.46 22.06
CA GLY A 119 1.71 7.21 23.16
C GLY A 119 1.82 6.43 24.47
N GLN A 120 1.07 5.33 24.64
CA GLN A 120 1.27 4.37 25.75
C GLN A 120 2.29 3.29 25.36
N ILE A 121 2.43 3.02 24.06
CA ILE A 121 3.38 2.08 23.49
C ILE A 121 4.53 2.86 22.89
N SER A 122 5.76 2.51 23.27
CA SER A 122 6.94 3.15 22.69
C SER A 122 7.06 2.79 21.21
N ASN A 123 7.24 3.79 20.35
CA ASN A 123 7.55 3.56 18.93
C ASN A 123 9.03 3.13 18.76
N SER A 124 9.34 1.93 19.25
CA SER A 124 10.67 1.32 19.25
C SER A 124 11.12 0.86 17.85
N ALA A 125 10.19 0.86 16.88
CA ALA A 125 10.41 0.36 15.54
C ALA A 125 11.28 1.28 14.67
N ASN A 126 11.43 2.57 15.03
CA ASN A 126 12.07 3.57 14.17
C ASN A 126 11.47 3.52 12.75
N SER A 127 10.14 3.58 12.66
CA SER A 127 9.33 3.36 11.45
C SER A 127 8.76 4.67 10.88
N ASN A 128 9.32 5.82 11.29
CA ASN A 128 8.90 7.12 10.78
C ASN A 128 9.15 7.25 9.27
N ILE A 129 8.21 7.90 8.60
CA ILE A 129 8.29 8.38 7.22
C ILE A 129 8.10 9.91 7.24
N ASP A 130 8.64 10.59 6.23
CA ASP A 130 8.61 12.06 6.17
C ASP A 130 7.45 12.57 5.30
N SER A 131 7.06 11.82 4.27
CA SER A 131 6.00 12.16 3.32
C SER A 131 5.40 10.91 2.68
N TYR A 132 4.30 11.11 1.95
CA TYR A 132 3.70 10.14 1.03
C TYR A 132 3.34 10.84 -0.27
N TYR A 133 3.20 10.08 -1.36
CA TYR A 133 2.80 10.63 -2.65
C TYR A 133 1.77 9.76 -3.34
N LEU A 134 0.86 10.40 -4.07
CA LEU A 134 0.05 9.69 -5.05
C LEU A 134 0.93 9.29 -6.24
N VAL A 135 0.63 8.14 -6.83
CA VAL A 135 1.31 7.71 -8.06
C VAL A 135 0.39 7.91 -9.25
N GLU A 136 0.97 8.41 -10.35
CA GLU A 136 0.28 8.51 -11.62
C GLU A 136 -0.28 7.14 -12.03
N ARG A 137 -1.53 7.11 -12.48
CA ARG A 137 -2.28 5.88 -12.79
C ARG A 137 -1.95 5.37 -14.20
N THR A 138 -0.68 5.37 -14.56
CA THR A 138 -0.15 4.87 -15.83
C THR A 138 0.80 3.70 -15.53
N ASP A 139 0.98 2.79 -16.48
CA ASP A 139 1.94 1.69 -16.32
C ASP A 139 3.35 2.22 -16.07
N ARG A 140 3.75 3.28 -16.80
CA ARG A 140 5.04 3.93 -16.59
C ARG A 140 5.15 4.53 -15.19
N GLY A 141 4.13 5.23 -14.71
CA GLY A 141 4.06 5.82 -13.38
C GLY A 141 4.24 4.76 -12.28
N LEU A 142 3.43 3.70 -12.35
CA LEU A 142 3.47 2.58 -11.42
C LEU A 142 4.80 1.83 -11.47
N LEU A 143 5.31 1.48 -12.67
CA LEU A 143 6.57 0.76 -12.81
C LEU A 143 7.77 1.59 -12.34
N GLY A 144 7.79 2.90 -12.63
CA GLY A 144 8.86 3.80 -12.20
C GLY A 144 8.95 3.97 -10.68
N VAL A 145 7.83 3.80 -9.96
CA VAL A 145 7.81 3.81 -8.48
C VAL A 145 8.14 2.45 -7.89
N VAL A 146 7.54 1.38 -8.43
CA VAL A 146 7.78 0.01 -7.98
C VAL A 146 9.26 -0.37 -8.13
N ALA A 147 9.94 0.17 -9.14
CA ALA A 147 11.40 0.04 -9.29
C ALA A 147 12.21 0.56 -8.08
N LYS A 148 11.62 1.42 -7.24
CA LYS A 148 12.29 2.12 -6.13
C LYS A 148 11.90 1.60 -4.75
N GLN A 149 10.65 1.17 -4.57
CA GLN A 149 10.14 0.63 -3.29
C GLN A 149 8.81 -0.12 -3.47
N PRO A 150 8.40 -0.98 -2.52
CA PRO A 150 7.06 -1.53 -2.47
C PRO A 150 5.98 -0.45 -2.47
N LEU A 151 4.91 -0.71 -3.21
CA LEU A 151 3.84 0.26 -3.47
C LEU A 151 2.51 -0.22 -2.88
N SER A 152 1.80 0.71 -2.26
CA SER A 152 0.47 0.49 -1.73
C SER A 152 -0.58 0.79 -2.79
N ILE A 153 -1.32 -0.23 -3.23
CA ILE A 153 -2.29 -0.12 -4.33
C ILE A 153 -3.73 -0.39 -3.87
N SER A 154 -4.67 -0.12 -4.75
CA SER A 154 -6.10 -0.31 -4.56
C SER A 154 -6.69 -0.89 -5.84
N ILE A 155 -7.49 -1.94 -5.71
CA ILE A 155 -8.05 -2.72 -6.81
C ILE A 155 -9.54 -3.02 -6.58
N TYR A 156 -10.20 -3.50 -7.63
CA TYR A 156 -11.49 -4.18 -7.52
C TYR A 156 -11.25 -5.67 -7.23
N ALA A 157 -11.73 -6.16 -6.09
CA ALA A 157 -11.51 -7.53 -5.61
C ALA A 157 -12.82 -8.26 -5.24
N LYS A 158 -13.97 -7.76 -5.72
CA LYS A 158 -15.29 -8.37 -5.46
C LYS A 158 -15.67 -9.48 -6.44
N SER A 159 -14.93 -9.64 -7.54
CA SER A 159 -15.26 -10.66 -8.53
C SER A 159 -15.02 -12.07 -7.97
N PRO A 160 -15.89 -13.05 -8.26
CA PRO A 160 -15.69 -14.44 -7.84
C PRO A 160 -14.35 -15.03 -8.30
N GLU A 161 -13.90 -14.65 -9.48
CA GLU A 161 -12.63 -15.09 -10.08
C GLU A 161 -11.43 -14.62 -9.24
N PHE A 162 -11.51 -13.41 -8.68
CA PHE A 162 -10.48 -12.89 -7.79
C PHE A 162 -10.51 -13.62 -6.44
N GLN A 163 -11.70 -13.86 -5.90
CA GLN A 163 -11.87 -14.56 -4.61
C GLN A 163 -11.41 -16.01 -4.63
N LEU A 164 -11.52 -16.67 -5.79
CA LEU A 164 -11.14 -18.07 -6.01
C LEU A 164 -9.78 -18.22 -6.72
N TYR A 165 -9.03 -17.13 -6.84
CA TYR A 165 -7.73 -17.13 -7.52
C TYR A 165 -6.72 -18.03 -6.78
N ILE A 166 -6.05 -18.90 -7.54
CA ILE A 166 -5.08 -19.89 -7.01
C ILE A 166 -3.69 -19.82 -7.67
N GLY A 167 -3.52 -19.03 -8.74
CA GLY A 167 -2.23 -18.88 -9.42
C GLY A 167 -2.34 -18.44 -10.89
N GLY A 168 -1.19 -18.06 -11.47
CA GLY A 168 -1.09 -17.57 -12.85
C GLY A 168 -1.04 -16.04 -12.94
N ILE A 169 -1.52 -15.48 -14.05
CA ILE A 169 -1.70 -14.03 -14.20
C ILE A 169 -3.20 -13.76 -14.18
N PHE A 170 -3.67 -13.01 -13.19
CA PHE A 170 -5.06 -12.57 -13.12
C PHE A 170 -5.29 -11.41 -14.10
N ARG A 171 -6.23 -11.56 -15.04
CA ARG A 171 -6.52 -10.54 -16.07
C ARG A 171 -7.79 -9.71 -15.81
N GLY A 172 -8.69 -10.19 -14.94
CA GLY A 172 -9.88 -9.43 -14.53
C GLY A 172 -10.78 -9.00 -15.70
N GLU A 173 -11.34 -9.97 -16.44
CA GLU A 173 -12.21 -9.69 -17.60
C GLU A 173 -13.49 -8.91 -17.24
N ASP A 174 -13.96 -9.02 -15.98
CA ASP A 174 -15.17 -8.36 -15.46
C ASP A 174 -14.88 -7.18 -14.51
N CYS A 175 -13.76 -6.48 -14.70
CA CYS A 175 -13.54 -5.24 -13.97
C CYS A 175 -14.55 -4.18 -14.40
N PRO A 176 -15.35 -3.59 -13.49
CA PRO A 176 -16.26 -2.53 -13.86
C PRO A 176 -15.48 -1.31 -14.39
N GLU A 177 -15.97 -0.68 -15.46
CA GLU A 177 -15.41 0.58 -15.99
C GLU A 177 -15.53 1.75 -14.99
N THR A 178 -16.38 1.59 -13.96
CA THR A 178 -16.53 2.54 -12.87
C THR A 178 -15.33 2.47 -11.91
N LEU A 179 -15.04 3.57 -11.20
CA LEU A 179 -13.89 3.67 -10.28
C LEU A 179 -14.10 2.91 -8.96
N GLU A 180 -14.71 1.72 -9.00
CA GLU A 180 -14.98 0.94 -7.81
C GLU A 180 -13.71 0.24 -7.33
N ILE A 181 -13.03 0.87 -6.37
CA ILE A 181 -11.97 0.26 -5.59
C ILE A 181 -12.61 -0.36 -4.36
N THR A 182 -12.33 -1.64 -4.11
CA THR A 182 -12.97 -2.40 -3.02
C THR A 182 -11.95 -3.00 -2.05
N HIS A 183 -10.67 -3.03 -2.42
CA HIS A 183 -9.61 -3.59 -1.59
C HIS A 183 -8.28 -2.84 -1.78
N SER A 184 -7.44 -2.80 -0.75
CA SER A 184 -6.08 -2.24 -0.80
C SER A 184 -5.06 -3.31 -0.44
N MET A 185 -3.94 -3.34 -1.16
CA MET A 185 -2.88 -4.33 -0.98
C MET A 185 -1.54 -3.78 -1.43
N ASN A 186 -0.45 -4.50 -1.17
CA ASN A 186 0.88 -4.15 -1.66
C ASN A 186 1.21 -4.94 -2.93
N LYS A 187 1.77 -4.28 -3.95
CA LYS A 187 2.10 -4.92 -5.24
C LYS A 187 3.11 -6.08 -5.12
N GLU A 188 3.84 -6.16 -4.02
CA GLU A 188 4.86 -7.20 -3.81
C GLU A 188 4.33 -8.40 -3.02
N HIS A 189 3.20 -8.24 -2.32
CA HIS A 189 2.47 -9.35 -1.68
C HIS A 189 1.52 -10.05 -2.64
N PHE A 190 1.10 -9.35 -3.69
CA PHE A 190 0.25 -9.86 -4.75
C PHE A 190 0.97 -9.63 -6.08
N GLU A 191 1.47 -10.69 -6.74
CA GLU A 191 1.97 -10.61 -8.12
C GLU A 191 0.81 -10.34 -9.08
N MET A 192 0.16 -9.18 -8.95
CA MET A 192 -0.67 -8.63 -9.99
C MET A 192 0.27 -7.94 -10.96
N ILE A 193 0.66 -8.72 -11.96
CA ILE A 193 1.26 -8.21 -13.17
C ILE A 193 0.19 -7.35 -13.86
N LEU A 194 0.13 -6.06 -13.51
CA LEU A 194 -0.42 -5.03 -14.41
C LEU A 194 0.57 -4.94 -15.57
N VAL A 195 0.43 -5.84 -16.53
CA VAL A 195 1.14 -5.77 -17.80
C VAL A 195 0.07 -5.86 -18.86
N ASP A 196 -0.15 -4.74 -19.53
CA ASP A 196 -0.23 -4.84 -20.97
C ASP A 196 1.10 -4.35 -21.55
N LYS A 197 1.79 -5.26 -22.24
CA LYS A 197 3.03 -4.95 -22.97
C LYS A 197 2.71 -4.27 -24.31
N GLU A 198 1.44 -4.11 -24.65
CA GLU A 198 0.93 -3.50 -25.87
C GLU A 198 0.25 -2.14 -25.65
N GLY A 199 0.51 -1.43 -24.55
CA GLY A 199 0.12 -0.01 -24.46
C GLY A 199 -1.37 0.28 -24.62
N SER A 200 -2.24 -0.73 -24.45
CA SER A 200 -3.68 -0.55 -24.26
C SER A 200 -4.00 -0.58 -22.77
N ASP A 201 -4.84 0.38 -22.38
CA ASP A 201 -5.28 0.73 -21.04
C ASP A 201 -5.22 -0.36 -19.96
N ILE A 202 -4.82 0.05 -18.75
CA ILE A 202 -5.14 -0.65 -17.52
C ILE A 202 -6.66 -0.91 -17.50
N HIS A 203 -7.08 -2.13 -17.85
CA HIS A 203 -8.49 -2.51 -17.92
C HIS A 203 -9.20 -2.39 -16.54
N CYS A 204 -8.46 -2.39 -15.43
CA CYS A 204 -8.98 -2.25 -14.07
C CYS A 204 -8.41 -1.00 -13.38
N LYS A 205 -9.22 0.02 -13.10
CA LYS A 205 -8.80 1.26 -12.42
C LYS A 205 -8.04 0.99 -11.10
N VAL A 206 -6.71 1.16 -11.09
CA VAL A 206 -5.84 1.04 -9.90
C VAL A 206 -5.51 2.40 -9.30
N SER A 207 -5.58 2.56 -7.97
CA SER A 207 -5.05 3.75 -7.26
C SER A 207 -3.83 3.35 -6.44
N ALA A 208 -2.80 4.19 -6.40
CA ALA A 208 -1.54 3.86 -5.77
C ALA A 208 -0.96 5.03 -4.96
N VAL A 209 -0.35 4.68 -3.83
CA VAL A 209 0.28 5.60 -2.87
C VAL A 209 1.59 4.98 -2.39
N LEU A 210 2.65 5.78 -2.34
CA LEU A 210 4.01 5.38 -1.92
C LEU A 210 4.48 6.10 -0.66
#